data_AF-A0A7Y7C921-F1
#
_entry.id   AF-A0A7Y7C921-F1
#
_cell.length_a   1.000
_cell.length_b   1.000
_cell.length_c   1.000
_cell.angle_alpha   90.00
_cell.angle_beta   90.00
_cell.angle_gamma   90.00
#
_symmetry.space_group_name_H-M   'P 1'
#
loop_
_entity.id
_entity.type
_entity.pdbx_description
1 polymer ?
#
loop_
_entity_poly.entity_id
_entity_poly.type
_entity_poly.pdbx_seq_one_letter_code
_entity_poly.pdbx_strand_id
1 'polypeptide(L)'
;MGHLRHSQVSANGLSTNGLSTNGLSTNGLSTNGLSTNGLSTNGLSTNGFSTWFNQDPVNADAVMSYVVTCAVQAGVARTFTNPVTGNTHMWLGALGLAPSWADGAPATDLEKQVVSACLAAHANKYGLHVPISVLGLTTSSTNAPIPYTPQELATYSETEACYFGNLFDGTGVFAANDQAYLAADKSTPRTCGLASGPAQNCPPITHVGMCATYCQGSTSSSPYYTNCTYNGKNYRPITARIRPQEIYRCGDGTCQFTERCGTGTTALSCRADCGTCP
;
A
#
# COMPACT_ATOMS: atom_id res chain seq x y z
N MET A 1 -25.60 11.46 -11.61
CA MET A 1 -25.18 11.98 -10.29
C MET A 1 -24.07 11.07 -9.80
N GLY A 2 -22.84 11.59 -9.72
CA GLY A 2 -21.66 10.80 -9.39
C GLY A 2 -21.77 10.24 -7.97
N HIS A 3 -21.71 8.92 -7.84
CA HIS A 3 -21.53 8.29 -6.55
C HIS A 3 -20.08 8.51 -6.12
N LEU A 4 -19.85 9.55 -5.32
CA LEU A 4 -18.69 9.59 -4.42
C LEU A 4 -18.83 8.41 -3.45
N ARG A 5 -18.23 7.26 -3.77
CA ARG A 5 -17.99 6.20 -2.80
C ARG A 5 -16.52 6.25 -2.41
N HIS A 6 -16.31 6.24 -1.10
CA HIS A 6 -15.07 6.45 -0.34
C HIS A 6 -14.77 7.91 -0.03
N SER A 7 -15.26 8.32 1.15
CA SER A 7 -14.63 9.35 1.96
C SER A 7 -13.20 8.91 2.33
N GLN A 8 -12.25 9.07 1.41
CA GLN A 8 -10.84 8.96 1.75
C GLN A 8 -10.44 10.25 2.48
N VAL A 9 -10.42 10.18 3.81
CA VAL A 9 -9.83 11.24 4.64
C VAL A 9 -8.31 11.05 4.58
N SER A 10 -7.66 11.68 3.61
CA SER A 10 -6.20 11.71 3.52
C SER A 10 -5.72 13.15 3.71
N ALA A 11 -5.29 13.45 4.93
CA ALA A 11 -4.51 14.65 5.25
C ALA A 11 -3.19 14.18 5.88
N ASN A 12 -2.06 14.59 5.30
CA ASN A 12 -0.70 14.35 5.81
C ASN A 12 -0.29 12.87 5.96
N GLY A 13 0.02 12.15 4.87
CA GLY A 13 0.52 10.77 4.96
C GLY A 13 -0.50 9.72 5.45
N LEU A 14 -1.66 10.15 5.94
CA LEU A 14 -2.76 9.29 6.37
C LEU A 14 -3.54 8.73 5.16
N SER A 15 -3.72 7.43 5.11
CA SER A 15 -4.47 6.77 4.05
C SER A 15 -5.04 5.43 4.49
N THR A 16 -6.07 4.93 3.80
CA THR A 16 -6.66 3.61 4.08
C THR A 16 -6.10 2.60 3.11
N ASN A 17 -5.42 1.54 3.57
CA ASN A 17 -5.09 0.39 2.72
C ASN A 17 -6.38 -0.35 2.33
N GLY A 18 -6.41 -1.21 1.31
CA GLY A 18 -7.67 -1.77 0.81
C GLY A 18 -7.57 -2.30 -0.60
N LEU A 19 -6.45 -2.05 -1.26
CA LEU A 19 -6.09 -2.73 -2.50
C LEU A 19 -5.96 -4.23 -2.22
N SER A 20 -6.79 -5.05 -2.88
CA SER A 20 -6.62 -6.49 -2.78
C SER A 20 -5.27 -6.89 -3.38
N THR A 21 -4.65 -7.95 -2.87
CA THR A 21 -3.39 -8.44 -3.45
C THR A 21 -3.57 -8.89 -4.91
N ASN A 22 -4.76 -9.36 -5.27
CA ASN A 22 -5.13 -9.63 -6.66
C ASN A 22 -5.17 -8.35 -7.52
N GLY A 23 -5.66 -7.24 -6.96
CA GLY A 23 -5.62 -5.92 -7.59
C GLY A 23 -4.21 -5.35 -7.74
N LEU A 24 -3.24 -5.79 -6.94
CA LEU A 24 -1.83 -5.43 -7.08
C LEU A 24 -1.15 -6.12 -8.27
N SER A 25 -1.84 -7.01 -9.01
CA SER A 25 -1.31 -7.56 -10.26
C SER A 25 -1.30 -6.50 -11.38
N THR A 26 -0.28 -5.66 -11.38
CA THR A 26 -0.10 -4.52 -12.29
C THR A 26 0.39 -4.92 -13.67
N ASN A 27 0.36 -6.20 -14.04
CA ASN A 27 0.69 -6.64 -15.40
C ASN A 27 -0.13 -5.87 -16.45
N GLY A 28 -1.28 -5.28 -16.08
CA GLY A 28 -2.02 -4.34 -16.92
C GLY A 28 -1.53 -2.88 -16.91
N LEU A 29 -0.94 -2.34 -15.83
CA LEU A 29 -0.62 -0.90 -15.76
C LEU A 29 0.60 -0.51 -16.63
N SER A 30 1.61 -1.37 -16.69
CA SER A 30 2.80 -1.15 -17.54
C SER A 30 2.52 -1.49 -19.01
N THR A 31 1.80 -2.59 -19.27
CA THR A 31 1.53 -3.08 -20.64
C THR A 31 0.49 -2.26 -21.40
N ASN A 32 -0.46 -1.64 -20.71
CA ASN A 32 -1.49 -0.80 -21.34
C ASN A 32 -1.11 0.67 -21.47
N GLY A 33 0.18 0.99 -21.29
CA GLY A 33 0.75 2.30 -21.60
C GLY A 33 0.50 3.40 -20.57
N LEU A 34 0.03 3.07 -19.36
CA LEU A 34 -0.21 4.09 -18.33
C LEU A 34 1.11 4.69 -17.82
N SER A 35 2.14 3.87 -17.63
CA SER A 35 3.47 4.35 -17.23
C SER A 35 4.16 5.18 -18.31
N THR A 36 3.76 5.06 -19.58
CA THR A 36 4.36 5.78 -20.71
C THR A 36 3.59 7.05 -21.09
N ASN A 37 2.27 7.08 -20.92
CA ASN A 37 1.41 8.18 -21.37
C ASN A 37 1.03 9.17 -20.25
N GLY A 38 1.58 9.01 -19.05
CA GLY A 38 1.22 9.88 -17.93
C GLY A 38 -0.13 9.53 -17.28
N LEU A 39 -0.36 10.06 -16.09
CA LEU A 39 -1.69 10.07 -15.44
C LEU A 39 -2.52 11.30 -15.88
N SER A 40 -2.24 11.88 -17.05
CA SER A 40 -3.01 13.01 -17.59
C SER A 40 -4.34 12.54 -18.19
N THR A 41 -5.25 13.48 -18.47
CA THR A 41 -6.50 13.19 -19.20
C THR A 41 -6.25 12.48 -20.53
N ASN A 42 -5.16 12.83 -21.22
CA ASN A 42 -4.78 12.20 -22.48
C ASN A 42 -4.21 10.78 -22.29
N GLY A 43 -3.50 10.54 -21.19
CA GLY A 43 -3.02 9.19 -20.85
C GLY A 43 -4.15 8.23 -20.49
N LEU A 44 -5.17 8.73 -19.77
CA LEU A 44 -6.35 7.99 -19.36
C LEU A 44 -7.38 7.79 -20.50
N SER A 45 -7.27 8.53 -21.61
CA SER A 45 -8.17 8.38 -22.76
C SER A 45 -7.64 7.43 -23.85
N THR A 46 -6.53 6.73 -23.59
CA THR A 46 -5.97 5.77 -24.54
C THR A 46 -6.84 4.52 -24.68
N ASN A 47 -6.85 3.92 -25.89
CA ASN A 47 -7.59 2.68 -26.13
C ASN A 47 -7.08 1.51 -25.27
N GLY A 48 -5.77 1.48 -24.99
CA GLY A 48 -5.17 0.48 -24.09
C GLY A 48 -5.71 0.60 -22.67
N PHE A 49 -5.73 1.81 -22.11
CA PHE A 49 -6.30 2.04 -20.77
C PHE A 49 -7.79 1.66 -20.72
N SER A 50 -8.59 2.09 -21.70
CA SER A 50 -10.00 1.74 -21.75
C SER A 50 -10.24 0.24 -21.86
N THR A 51 -9.44 -0.48 -22.67
CA THR A 51 -9.53 -1.93 -22.82
C THR A 51 -9.24 -2.62 -21.49
N TRP A 52 -8.15 -2.25 -20.81
CA TRP A 52 -7.80 -2.77 -19.49
C TRP A 52 -8.87 -2.50 -18.44
N PHE A 53 -9.33 -1.25 -18.35
CA PHE A 53 -10.33 -0.85 -17.37
C PHE A 53 -11.63 -1.65 -17.50
N ASN A 54 -12.03 -1.97 -18.74
CA ASN A 54 -13.26 -2.71 -19.01
C ASN A 54 -13.14 -4.23 -18.80
N GLN A 55 -11.94 -4.80 -18.57
CA GLN A 55 -11.79 -6.22 -18.22
C GLN A 55 -12.39 -6.52 -16.84
N ASP A 56 -12.16 -5.62 -15.89
CA ASP A 56 -12.73 -5.68 -14.55
C ASP A 56 -12.87 -4.25 -13.98
N PRO A 57 -13.98 -3.56 -14.26
CA PRO A 57 -14.16 -2.16 -13.87
C PRO A 57 -14.12 -1.92 -12.37
N VAL A 58 -14.53 -2.90 -11.56
CA VAL A 58 -14.55 -2.77 -10.09
C VAL A 58 -13.12 -2.80 -9.56
N ASN A 59 -12.32 -3.77 -9.99
CA ASN A 59 -10.92 -3.84 -9.59
C ASN A 59 -10.09 -2.72 -10.22
N ALA A 60 -10.33 -2.34 -11.47
CA ALA A 60 -9.63 -1.24 -12.14
C ALA A 60 -9.88 0.11 -11.46
N ASP A 61 -11.13 0.39 -11.06
CA ASP A 61 -11.48 1.60 -10.30
C ASP A 61 -10.78 1.64 -8.93
N ALA A 62 -10.76 0.52 -8.21
CA ALA A 62 -10.04 0.40 -6.95
C ALA A 62 -8.53 0.61 -7.14
N VAL A 63 -7.90 -0.03 -8.12
CA VAL A 63 -6.47 0.16 -8.44
C VAL A 63 -6.18 1.62 -8.75
N MET A 64 -6.99 2.26 -9.59
CA MET A 64 -6.79 3.66 -9.97
C MET A 64 -6.95 4.61 -8.80
N SER A 65 -7.85 4.33 -7.86
CA SER A 65 -7.95 5.12 -6.63
C SER A 65 -6.61 5.16 -5.90
N TYR A 66 -5.95 4.01 -5.70
CA TYR A 66 -4.65 3.92 -5.04
C TYR A 66 -3.49 4.48 -5.86
N VAL A 67 -3.45 4.24 -7.18
CA VAL A 67 -2.44 4.84 -8.07
C VAL A 67 -2.48 6.36 -7.97
N VAL A 68 -3.68 6.95 -8.01
CA VAL A 68 -3.86 8.40 -7.94
C VAL A 68 -3.56 8.93 -6.53
N THR A 69 -4.01 8.27 -5.47
CA THR A 69 -3.65 8.62 -4.07
C THR A 69 -2.14 8.68 -3.88
N CYS A 70 -1.39 7.69 -4.40
CA CYS A 70 0.06 7.64 -4.29
C CYS A 70 0.76 8.67 -5.19
N ALA A 71 0.42 8.70 -6.49
CA ALA A 71 1.18 9.46 -7.48
C ALA A 71 0.86 10.96 -7.48
N VAL A 72 -0.42 11.32 -7.31
CA VAL A 72 -0.93 12.68 -7.49
C VAL A 72 -0.98 13.40 -6.14
N GLN A 73 -0.63 14.68 -6.14
CA GLN A 73 -0.61 15.52 -4.93
C GLN A 73 -2.01 15.78 -4.36
N ALA A 74 -2.07 16.06 -3.06
CA ALA A 74 -3.31 16.42 -2.37
C ALA A 74 -4.03 17.59 -3.06
N GLY A 75 -5.36 17.51 -3.10
CA GLY A 75 -6.22 18.54 -3.69
C GLY A 75 -6.33 18.49 -5.22
N VAL A 76 -5.63 17.57 -5.88
CA VAL A 76 -5.67 17.38 -7.33
C VAL A 76 -6.34 16.05 -7.67
N ALA A 77 -7.31 16.05 -8.58
CA ALA A 77 -8.03 14.85 -9.00
C ALA A 77 -7.65 14.40 -10.42
N ARG A 78 -7.95 13.13 -10.73
CA ARG A 78 -7.95 12.57 -12.07
C ARG A 78 -9.33 12.06 -12.41
N THR A 79 -9.72 12.24 -13.67
CA THR A 79 -11.02 11.83 -14.18
C THR A 79 -10.84 10.95 -15.39
N PHE A 80 -11.73 9.96 -15.53
CA PHE A 80 -11.81 9.09 -16.68
C PHE A 80 -13.28 8.89 -17.04
N THR A 81 -13.66 9.28 -18.25
CA THR A 81 -14.97 8.95 -18.79
C THR A 81 -14.84 7.69 -19.63
N ASN A 82 -15.46 6.60 -19.17
CA ASN A 82 -15.41 5.32 -19.85
C ASN A 82 -16.17 5.43 -21.20
N PRO A 83 -15.50 5.26 -22.35
CA PRO A 83 -16.13 5.43 -23.66
C PRO A 83 -17.15 4.34 -23.99
N VAL A 84 -17.12 3.20 -23.30
CA VAL A 84 -18.04 2.07 -23.50
C VAL A 84 -19.35 2.29 -22.73
N THR A 85 -19.27 2.79 -21.49
CA THR A 85 -20.44 2.91 -20.60
C THR A 85 -20.96 4.34 -20.44
N GLY A 86 -20.15 5.35 -20.80
CA GLY A 86 -20.44 6.76 -20.57
C GLY A 86 -20.27 7.22 -19.11
N ASN A 87 -19.88 6.32 -18.19
CA ASN A 87 -19.69 6.66 -16.78
C ASN A 87 -18.38 7.42 -16.55
N THR A 88 -18.43 8.47 -15.74
CA THR A 88 -17.24 9.22 -15.31
C THR A 88 -16.78 8.76 -13.93
N HIS A 89 -15.52 8.35 -13.87
CA HIS A 89 -14.78 8.01 -12.66
C HIS A 89 -13.92 9.21 -12.24
N MET A 90 -13.77 9.40 -10.93
CA MET A 90 -12.95 10.47 -10.37
C MET A 90 -12.18 9.95 -9.15
N TRP A 91 -10.86 10.14 -9.17
CA TRP A 91 -9.95 9.72 -8.10
C TRP A 91 -9.19 10.94 -7.58
N LEU A 92 -9.04 11.04 -6.25
CA LEU A 92 -8.38 12.17 -5.59
C LEU A 92 -6.94 11.81 -5.21
N GLY A 93 -5.99 12.68 -5.53
CA GLY A 93 -4.59 12.56 -5.12
C GLY A 93 -4.39 12.90 -3.65
N ALA A 94 -3.29 12.42 -3.07
CA ALA A 94 -2.94 12.66 -1.67
C ALA A 94 -1.44 12.89 -1.45
N LEU A 95 -0.59 11.96 -1.92
CA LEU A 95 0.81 11.91 -1.51
C LEU A 95 1.77 12.63 -2.47
N GLY A 96 1.42 12.74 -3.76
CA GLY A 96 2.25 13.44 -4.74
C GLY A 96 3.61 12.78 -5.00
N LEU A 97 3.69 11.45 -4.94
CA LEU A 97 4.95 10.72 -5.06
C LEU A 97 5.50 10.63 -6.48
N ALA A 98 4.72 11.01 -7.50
CA ALA A 98 5.15 10.95 -8.90
C ALA A 98 4.71 12.19 -9.68
N PRO A 99 5.32 13.36 -9.43
CA PRO A 99 4.91 14.62 -10.05
C PRO A 99 5.05 14.59 -11.58
N SER A 100 6.11 14.00 -12.14
CA SER A 100 6.30 13.93 -13.60
C SER A 100 5.21 13.07 -14.23
N TRP A 101 4.95 11.92 -13.61
CA TRP A 101 3.88 11.03 -14.05
C TRP A 101 2.49 11.68 -13.93
N ALA A 102 2.24 12.37 -12.81
CA ALA A 102 1.03 13.12 -12.57
C ALA A 102 0.83 14.22 -13.62
N ASP A 103 1.88 14.93 -14.01
CA ASP A 103 1.84 16.05 -14.96
C ASP A 103 1.78 15.59 -16.42
N GLY A 104 1.75 14.27 -16.67
CA GLY A 104 1.51 13.70 -17.99
C GLY A 104 2.77 13.22 -18.71
N ALA A 105 3.96 13.34 -18.10
CA ALA A 105 5.18 12.75 -18.63
C ALA A 105 5.23 11.23 -18.35
N PRO A 106 6.07 10.46 -19.07
CA PRO A 106 6.37 9.10 -18.68
C PRO A 106 6.92 9.05 -17.24
N ALA A 107 6.50 8.06 -16.46
CA ALA A 107 7.00 7.87 -15.11
C ALA A 107 8.51 7.58 -15.14
N THR A 108 9.28 8.27 -14.30
CA THR A 108 10.69 7.94 -14.07
C THR A 108 10.81 6.63 -13.28
N ASP A 109 11.99 6.02 -13.29
CA ASP A 109 12.20 4.78 -12.54
C ASP A 109 12.09 4.98 -11.03
N LEU A 110 12.49 6.15 -10.50
CA LEU A 110 12.31 6.48 -9.09
C LEU A 110 10.82 6.61 -8.73
N GLU A 111 10.03 7.24 -9.61
CA GLU A 111 8.58 7.35 -9.44
C GLU A 111 7.88 6.00 -9.48
N LYS A 112 8.26 5.13 -10.43
CA LYS A 112 7.78 3.75 -10.51
C LYS A 112 8.08 2.99 -9.21
N GLN A 113 9.27 3.15 -8.64
CA GLN A 113 9.65 2.48 -7.40
C GLN A 113 8.81 2.96 -6.21
N VAL A 114 8.74 4.28 -5.97
CA VAL A 114 8.05 4.81 -4.79
C VAL A 114 6.53 4.61 -4.88
N VAL A 115 5.94 4.70 -6.08
CA VAL A 115 4.52 4.36 -6.26
C VAL A 115 4.29 2.86 -6.07
N SER A 116 5.19 2.00 -6.56
CA SER A 116 5.09 0.55 -6.31
C SER A 116 5.14 0.22 -4.81
N ALA A 117 6.04 0.87 -4.08
CA ALA A 117 6.15 0.75 -2.62
C ALA A 117 4.87 1.22 -1.91
N CYS A 118 4.32 2.36 -2.34
CA CYS A 118 3.05 2.89 -1.81
C CYS A 118 1.87 1.95 -2.08
N LEU A 119 1.75 1.41 -3.29
CA LEU A 119 0.71 0.43 -3.64
C LEU A 119 0.85 -0.85 -2.81
N ALA A 120 2.08 -1.34 -2.60
CA ALA A 120 2.34 -2.50 -1.74
C ALA A 120 1.97 -2.21 -0.27
N ALA A 121 2.30 -1.02 0.24
CA ALA A 121 1.87 -0.58 1.56
C ALA A 121 0.34 -0.52 1.67
N HIS A 122 -0.35 -0.16 0.60
CA HIS A 122 -1.82 -0.12 0.55
C HIS A 122 -2.50 -1.46 0.25
N ALA A 123 -1.73 -2.49 -0.08
CA ALA A 123 -2.30 -3.79 -0.33
C ALA A 123 -2.58 -4.56 0.97
N ASN A 124 -3.69 -5.27 1.01
CA ASN A 124 -3.92 -6.30 2.00
C ASN A 124 -4.76 -7.44 1.45
N LYS A 125 -4.55 -8.62 2.04
CA LYS A 125 -5.18 -9.88 1.63
C LYS A 125 -6.71 -9.87 1.81
N TYR A 126 -7.22 -9.04 2.71
CA TYR A 126 -8.63 -9.05 3.13
C TYR A 126 -9.48 -8.00 2.42
N GLY A 127 -8.89 -7.12 1.59
CA GLY A 127 -9.56 -5.95 1.01
C GLY A 127 -10.10 -4.98 2.06
N LEU A 128 -9.57 -5.01 3.30
CA LEU A 128 -10.07 -4.21 4.41
C LEU A 128 -9.45 -2.83 4.44
N HIS A 129 -10.24 -1.83 4.84
CA HIS A 129 -9.77 -0.46 5.01
C HIS A 129 -9.10 -0.24 6.37
N VAL A 130 -7.80 -0.53 6.46
CA VAL A 130 -6.96 -0.24 7.65
C VAL A 130 -6.29 1.11 7.47
N PRO A 131 -6.49 2.06 8.39
CA PRO A 131 -5.78 3.32 8.35
C PRO A 131 -4.29 3.08 8.64
N ILE A 132 -3.42 3.69 7.82
CA ILE A 132 -1.96 3.64 7.98
C ILE A 132 -1.38 5.06 7.92
N SER A 133 -0.23 5.24 8.56
CA SER A 133 0.66 6.37 8.33
C SER A 133 1.72 5.95 7.31
N VAL A 134 1.85 6.74 6.24
CA VAL A 134 2.77 6.52 5.12
C VAL A 134 3.91 7.52 5.23
N LEU A 135 5.11 7.00 5.46
CA LEU A 135 6.32 7.79 5.65
C LEU A 135 7.36 7.42 4.59
N GLY A 136 8.27 8.34 4.32
CA GLY A 136 9.32 8.15 3.32
C GLY A 136 9.70 9.47 2.68
N LEU A 137 10.39 9.38 1.55
CA LEU A 137 10.82 10.54 0.78
C LEU A 137 10.04 10.60 -0.53
N THR A 138 9.59 11.80 -0.89
CA THR A 138 9.05 12.10 -2.22
C THR A 138 10.14 11.97 -3.30
N THR A 139 9.72 12.02 -4.57
CA THR A 139 10.61 12.08 -5.74
C THR A 139 10.99 13.51 -6.13
N SER A 140 10.70 14.51 -5.28
CA SER A 140 11.10 15.89 -5.56
C SER A 140 12.63 16.01 -5.70
N SER A 141 13.10 17.05 -6.38
CA SER A 141 14.54 17.33 -6.53
C SER A 141 15.28 17.45 -5.19
N THR A 142 14.57 17.79 -4.11
CA THR A 142 15.11 17.90 -2.75
C THR A 142 15.00 16.62 -1.93
N ASN A 143 14.38 15.56 -2.47
CA ASN A 143 13.98 14.37 -1.72
C ASN A 143 13.27 14.74 -0.40
N ALA A 144 12.32 15.67 -0.47
CA ALA A 144 11.59 16.11 0.72
C ALA A 144 10.83 14.93 1.36
N PRO A 145 10.73 14.85 2.70
CA PRO A 145 9.90 13.86 3.35
C PRO A 145 8.43 14.01 2.93
N ILE A 146 7.72 12.90 2.87
CA ILE A 146 6.25 12.91 2.87
C ILE A 146 5.82 13.66 4.15
N PRO A 147 4.95 14.68 4.07
CA PRO A 147 4.55 15.43 5.27
C PRO A 147 3.87 14.53 6.31
N TYR A 148 4.35 14.61 7.56
CA TYR A 148 3.78 13.92 8.72
C TYR A 148 3.79 14.83 9.94
N THR A 149 3.01 14.47 10.97
CA THR A 149 2.94 15.23 12.23
C THR A 149 3.34 14.40 13.45
N PRO A 150 3.79 15.02 14.57
CA PRO A 150 3.99 14.29 15.81
C PRO A 150 2.72 13.58 16.32
N GLN A 151 1.55 14.19 16.12
CA GLN A 151 0.25 13.61 16.51
C GLN A 151 -0.07 12.36 15.69
N GLU A 152 0.24 12.37 14.40
CA GLU A 152 0.17 11.18 13.55
C GLU A 152 1.09 10.08 14.09
N LEU A 153 2.37 10.37 14.36
CA LEU A 153 3.29 9.35 14.90
C LEU A 153 2.84 8.79 16.26
N ALA A 154 2.20 9.62 17.08
CA ALA A 154 1.62 9.18 18.36
C ALA A 154 0.38 8.29 18.15
N THR A 155 -0.44 8.58 17.13
CA THR A 155 -1.63 7.79 16.80
C THR A 155 -1.27 6.46 16.14
N TYR A 156 -0.30 6.49 15.24
CA TYR A 156 0.24 5.34 14.49
C TYR A 156 1.57 4.92 15.11
N SER A 157 1.53 4.56 16.39
CA SER A 157 2.72 4.32 17.20
C SER A 157 3.45 3.02 16.87
N GLU A 158 2.78 2.05 16.24
CA GLU A 158 3.37 0.77 15.88
C GLU A 158 4.09 0.86 14.52
N THR A 159 5.39 0.58 14.48
CA THR A 159 6.09 0.38 13.20
C THR A 159 5.57 -0.88 12.53
N GLU A 160 5.29 -0.85 11.24
CA GLU A 160 4.77 -2.04 10.55
C GLU A 160 5.85 -2.67 9.69
N ALA A 161 6.18 -2.00 8.59
CA ALA A 161 7.02 -2.52 7.54
C ALA A 161 7.63 -1.43 6.69
N CYS A 162 8.68 -1.80 5.98
CA CYS A 162 9.19 -1.11 4.82
C CYS A 162 8.74 -1.88 3.57
N TYR A 163 8.22 -1.13 2.61
CA TYR A 163 7.77 -1.61 1.31
C TYR A 163 8.67 -1.02 0.23
N PHE A 164 9.12 -1.83 -0.72
CA PHE A 164 10.00 -1.39 -1.79
C PHE A 164 9.92 -2.32 -3.01
N GLY A 165 10.43 -1.90 -4.16
CA GLY A 165 10.42 -2.71 -5.39
C GLY A 165 10.02 -1.90 -6.61
N ASN A 166 9.71 -2.58 -7.69
CA ASN A 166 9.20 -1.98 -8.92
C ASN A 166 8.25 -2.94 -9.64
N LEU A 167 6.97 -2.57 -9.68
CA LEU A 167 5.90 -3.31 -10.35
C LEU A 167 5.94 -3.19 -11.87
N PHE A 168 6.75 -2.29 -12.42
CA PHE A 168 6.75 -1.93 -13.84
C PHE A 168 7.88 -2.57 -14.65
N ASP A 169 8.87 -3.18 -13.99
CA ASP A 169 10.05 -3.78 -14.65
C ASP A 169 10.21 -5.29 -14.41
N GLY A 170 9.19 -5.93 -13.80
CA GLY A 170 9.19 -7.36 -13.51
C GLY A 170 9.99 -7.76 -12.26
N THR A 171 10.64 -6.83 -11.55
CA THR A 171 11.32 -7.15 -10.28
C THR A 171 10.35 -7.47 -9.15
N GLY A 172 9.12 -6.95 -9.22
CA GLY A 172 8.08 -7.18 -8.21
C GLY A 172 8.22 -6.24 -7.02
N VAL A 173 7.50 -6.53 -5.95
CA VAL A 173 7.50 -5.73 -4.71
C VAL A 173 7.76 -6.60 -3.50
N PHE A 174 8.44 -5.98 -2.54
CA PHE A 174 8.95 -6.61 -1.35
C PHE A 174 8.42 -5.88 -0.12
N ALA A 175 8.22 -6.64 0.94
CA ALA A 175 7.93 -6.11 2.26
C ALA A 175 8.87 -6.77 3.28
N ALA A 176 9.27 -6.01 4.28
CA ALA A 176 10.01 -6.52 5.42
C ALA A 176 9.45 -5.91 6.70
N ASN A 177 9.50 -6.64 7.82
CA ASN A 177 9.03 -6.14 9.10
C ASN A 177 9.94 -5.03 9.60
N ASP A 178 9.34 -3.95 10.11
CA ASP A 178 10.06 -2.86 10.80
C ASP A 178 10.00 -3.01 12.33
N GLN A 179 9.69 -4.22 12.79
CA GLN A 179 9.73 -4.63 14.18
C GLN A 179 9.90 -6.15 14.26
N ALA A 180 10.01 -6.69 15.48
CA ALA A 180 10.04 -8.14 15.67
C ALA A 180 8.78 -8.82 15.06
N TYR A 181 8.90 -10.10 14.73
CA TYR A 181 7.74 -10.88 14.30
C TYR A 181 6.67 -10.90 15.40
N LEU A 182 5.41 -10.91 14.98
CA LEU A 182 4.29 -11.05 15.91
C LEU A 182 4.43 -12.33 16.73
N ALA A 183 4.20 -12.20 18.04
CA ALA A 183 4.07 -13.35 18.93
C ALA A 183 2.90 -14.24 18.49
N ALA A 184 2.95 -15.53 18.85
CA ALA A 184 1.99 -16.52 18.37
C ALA A 184 0.53 -16.25 18.79
N ASP A 185 0.33 -15.48 19.86
CA ASP A 185 -0.97 -15.05 20.37
C ASP A 185 -1.48 -13.76 19.73
N LYS A 186 -0.70 -13.12 18.84
CA LYS A 186 -1.07 -11.90 18.13
C LYS A 186 -1.43 -12.17 16.67
N SER A 187 -2.33 -11.35 16.13
CA SER A 187 -2.66 -11.37 14.71
C SER A 187 -2.97 -9.97 14.17
N THR A 188 -3.00 -9.82 12.83
CA THR A 188 -3.29 -8.55 12.18
C THR A 188 -3.79 -8.76 10.74
N PRO A 189 -4.67 -7.88 10.22
CA PRO A 189 -4.99 -7.84 8.78
C PRO A 189 -3.79 -7.51 7.89
N ARG A 190 -2.71 -6.94 8.45
CA ARG A 190 -1.52 -6.45 7.74
C ARG A 190 -0.46 -7.52 7.53
N THR A 191 -0.89 -8.73 7.15
CA THR A 191 -0.05 -9.95 7.13
C THR A 191 1.21 -9.84 6.25
N CYS A 192 1.23 -8.94 5.27
CA CYS A 192 2.34 -8.79 4.32
C CYS A 192 3.45 -7.89 4.84
N GLY A 193 3.13 -6.94 5.73
CA GLY A 193 4.11 -6.06 6.37
C GLY A 193 4.47 -6.51 7.78
N LEU A 194 3.48 -6.97 8.54
CA LEU A 194 3.66 -7.37 9.93
C LEU A 194 3.45 -8.88 10.09
N ALA A 195 4.47 -9.62 9.66
CA ALA A 195 4.50 -11.08 9.67
C ALA A 195 4.64 -11.66 11.09
N SER A 196 4.13 -12.88 11.28
CA SER A 196 4.40 -13.72 12.48
C SER A 196 5.61 -14.65 12.31
N GLY A 197 6.30 -14.59 11.15
CA GLY A 197 7.48 -15.40 10.88
C GLY A 197 8.06 -15.15 9.49
N PRO A 198 9.21 -15.76 9.14
CA PRO A 198 9.94 -15.49 7.91
C PRO A 198 9.28 -16.07 6.65
N ALA A 199 8.42 -17.07 6.79
CA ALA A 199 7.71 -17.70 5.68
C ALA A 199 6.26 -17.18 5.64
N GLN A 200 6.07 -15.94 5.20
CA GLN A 200 4.74 -15.41 4.89
C GLN A 200 4.49 -15.39 3.38
N ASN A 201 3.40 -16.03 2.97
CA ASN A 201 2.96 -15.99 1.60
C ASN A 201 1.96 -14.86 1.40
N CYS A 202 2.38 -13.76 0.76
CA CYS A 202 1.52 -12.64 0.39
C CYS A 202 1.67 -12.24 -1.09
N PRO A 203 1.46 -13.14 -2.06
CA PRO A 203 1.61 -12.78 -3.46
C PRO A 203 0.65 -11.63 -3.82
N PRO A 204 1.07 -10.65 -4.63
CA PRO A 204 2.35 -10.59 -5.36
C PRO A 204 3.50 -9.95 -4.56
N ILE A 205 3.30 -9.59 -3.29
CA ILE A 205 4.33 -9.08 -2.40
C ILE A 205 5.18 -10.22 -1.85
N THR A 206 6.49 -10.13 -2.01
CA THR A 206 7.42 -11.08 -1.42
C THR A 206 7.88 -10.56 -0.06
N HIS A 207 7.58 -11.29 1.01
CA HIS A 207 8.15 -10.97 2.33
C HIS A 207 9.61 -11.41 2.36
N VAL A 208 10.51 -10.50 2.73
CA VAL A 208 11.96 -10.74 2.66
C VAL A 208 12.66 -10.76 4.02
N GLY A 209 11.94 -10.58 5.13
CA GLY A 209 12.52 -10.60 6.48
C GLY A 209 12.38 -9.26 7.21
N MET A 210 13.51 -8.66 7.62
CA MET A 210 13.53 -7.46 8.46
C MET A 210 14.05 -6.22 7.71
N CYS A 211 13.44 -5.06 7.95
CA CYS A 211 13.86 -3.79 7.35
C CYS A 211 15.30 -3.45 7.69
N ALA A 212 15.71 -3.68 8.94
CA ALA A 212 17.08 -3.42 9.39
C ALA A 212 18.15 -4.21 8.61
N THR A 213 17.77 -5.28 7.90
CA THR A 213 18.69 -6.07 7.04
C THR A 213 18.92 -5.40 5.69
N TYR A 214 17.89 -4.79 5.11
CA TYR A 214 17.92 -4.32 3.72
C TYR A 214 17.90 -2.80 3.58
N CYS A 215 17.45 -2.09 4.61
CA CYS A 215 17.09 -0.69 4.54
C CYS A 215 17.88 0.16 5.53
N GLN A 216 18.16 1.41 5.14
CA GLN A 216 18.98 2.36 5.89
C GLN A 216 18.32 3.74 5.96
N GLY A 217 18.85 4.60 6.82
CA GLY A 217 18.45 6.01 6.93
C GLY A 217 17.37 6.32 7.96
N SER A 218 16.78 5.30 8.60
CA SER A 218 15.84 5.51 9.71
C SER A 218 16.59 5.93 10.97
N THR A 219 16.15 7.02 11.59
CA THR A 219 16.70 7.58 12.84
C THR A 219 15.56 8.04 13.75
N SER A 220 15.88 8.43 14.98
CA SER A 220 14.88 9.02 15.89
C SER A 220 14.24 10.31 15.36
N SER A 221 14.93 11.06 14.50
CA SER A 221 14.43 12.29 13.86
C SER A 221 13.85 12.06 12.46
N SER A 222 13.99 10.86 11.92
CA SER A 222 13.48 10.47 10.60
C SER A 222 12.93 9.04 10.70
N PRO A 223 11.66 8.87 11.09
CA PRO A 223 11.07 7.57 11.41
C PRO A 223 10.71 6.76 10.15
N TYR A 224 11.55 6.81 9.13
CA TYR A 224 11.39 6.16 7.84
C TYR A 224 12.73 5.84 7.20
N TYR A 225 12.76 4.81 6.37
CA TYR A 225 13.94 4.45 5.60
C TYR A 225 14.07 5.31 4.35
N THR A 226 15.30 5.58 3.90
CA THR A 226 15.58 6.39 2.71
C THR A 226 16.02 5.58 1.51
N ASN A 227 16.58 4.39 1.75
CA ASN A 227 17.02 3.45 0.73
C ASN A 227 16.92 2.01 1.23
N CYS A 228 16.49 1.09 0.37
CA CYS A 228 16.60 -0.35 0.58
C CYS A 228 17.38 -0.99 -0.56
N THR A 229 18.24 -1.96 -0.24
CA THR A 229 19.03 -2.72 -1.22
C THR A 229 18.64 -4.19 -1.16
N TYR A 230 18.20 -4.74 -2.29
CA TYR A 230 17.82 -6.15 -2.40
C TYR A 230 18.21 -6.68 -3.79
N ASN A 231 18.81 -7.88 -3.83
CA ASN A 231 19.34 -8.50 -5.05
C ASN A 231 20.23 -7.56 -5.89
N GLY A 232 21.07 -6.76 -5.22
CA GLY A 232 22.01 -5.83 -5.86
C GLY A 232 21.39 -4.56 -6.44
N LYS A 233 20.08 -4.33 -6.26
CA LYS A 233 19.38 -3.13 -6.71
C LYS A 233 18.94 -2.27 -5.53
N ASN A 234 19.04 -0.96 -5.72
CA ASN A 234 18.58 0.05 -4.77
C ASN A 234 17.15 0.48 -5.10
N TYR A 235 16.35 0.65 -4.06
CA TYR A 235 14.96 1.06 -4.14
C TYR A 235 14.68 2.19 -3.16
N ARG A 236 13.84 3.14 -3.57
CA ARG A 236 13.22 4.12 -2.67
C ARG A 236 12.05 3.47 -1.92
N PRO A 237 12.13 3.27 -0.58
CA PRO A 237 11.08 2.60 0.15
C PRO A 237 9.98 3.55 0.63
N ILE A 238 8.88 2.94 1.04
CA ILE A 238 7.83 3.52 1.89
C ILE A 238 7.86 2.79 3.23
N THR A 239 7.87 3.54 4.33
CA THR A 239 7.67 3.01 5.68
C THR A 239 6.20 3.17 6.07
N ALA A 240 5.58 2.09 6.51
CA ALA A 240 4.22 2.11 7.04
C ALA A 240 4.22 1.99 8.56
N ARG A 241 3.29 2.69 9.20
CA ARG A 241 2.97 2.54 10.62
C ARG A 241 1.47 2.34 10.80
N ILE A 242 1.11 1.60 11.84
CA ILE A 242 -0.28 1.28 12.18
C ILE A 242 -0.62 1.72 13.60
N ARG A 243 -1.91 1.71 13.92
CA ARG A 243 -2.36 1.94 15.28
C ARG A 243 -2.22 0.64 16.09
N PRO A 244 -1.98 0.72 17.42
CA PRO A 244 -1.92 -0.47 18.27
C PRO A 244 -3.18 -1.35 18.19
N GLN A 245 -4.35 -0.77 17.94
CA GLN A 245 -5.61 -1.50 17.86
C GLN A 245 -5.71 -2.40 16.62
N GLU A 246 -4.82 -2.26 15.64
CA GLU A 246 -4.75 -3.10 14.44
C GLU A 246 -3.91 -4.37 14.65
N ILE A 247 -3.41 -4.57 15.88
CA ILE A 247 -2.75 -5.80 16.35
C ILE A 247 -3.65 -6.43 17.40
N TYR A 248 -4.34 -7.50 17.01
CA TYR A 248 -5.26 -8.24 17.86
C TYR A 248 -4.53 -9.27 18.70
N ARG A 249 -5.15 -9.73 19.79
CA ARG A 249 -4.56 -10.74 20.66
C ARG A 249 -5.60 -11.73 21.15
N CYS A 250 -5.28 -13.02 21.04
CA CYS A 250 -6.06 -14.07 21.65
C CYS A 250 -6.11 -13.91 23.18
N GLY A 251 -7.32 -13.84 23.71
CA GLY A 251 -7.65 -13.50 25.08
C GLY A 251 -8.01 -12.04 25.32
N ASP A 252 -8.24 -11.24 24.27
CA ASP A 252 -8.70 -9.85 24.40
C ASP A 252 -10.23 -9.71 24.50
N GLY A 253 -10.96 -10.84 24.44
CA GLY A 253 -12.39 -10.92 24.62
C GLY A 253 -13.21 -10.77 23.33
N THR A 254 -12.56 -10.66 22.17
CA THR A 254 -13.23 -10.61 20.86
C THR A 254 -12.60 -11.61 19.90
N CYS A 255 -13.36 -12.53 19.32
CA CYS A 255 -12.81 -13.39 18.26
C CYS A 255 -12.66 -12.59 16.96
N GLN A 256 -11.46 -12.10 16.64
CA GLN A 256 -11.25 -11.37 15.39
C GLN A 256 -11.19 -12.32 14.19
N PHE A 257 -11.46 -11.80 12.99
CA PHE A 257 -11.48 -12.57 11.74
C PHE A 257 -10.11 -13.15 11.35
N THR A 258 -9.02 -12.68 11.95
CA THR A 258 -7.67 -13.23 11.82
C THR A 258 -7.37 -14.34 12.82
N GLU A 259 -8.27 -14.57 13.77
CA GLU A 259 -8.17 -15.63 14.76
C GLU A 259 -9.02 -16.85 14.39
N ARG A 260 -8.73 -17.99 15.01
CA ARG A 260 -9.43 -19.26 14.76
C ARG A 260 -9.82 -19.91 16.06
N CYS A 261 -10.97 -20.58 16.08
CA CYS A 261 -11.35 -21.48 17.17
C CYS A 261 -10.26 -22.51 17.44
N GLY A 262 -10.21 -23.04 18.65
CA GLY A 262 -9.24 -24.06 19.03
C GLY A 262 -9.22 -24.34 20.52
N THR A 263 -8.14 -24.97 20.96
CA THR A 263 -7.94 -25.34 22.37
C THR A 263 -6.74 -24.64 23.00
N GLY A 264 -6.00 -23.85 22.23
CA GLY A 264 -4.78 -23.17 22.65
C GLY A 264 -4.98 -21.70 23.03
N THR A 265 -3.86 -20.99 23.00
CA THR A 265 -3.75 -19.54 23.29
C THR A 265 -3.10 -18.78 22.13
N THR A 266 -2.98 -19.40 20.95
CA THR A 266 -2.43 -18.75 19.76
C THR A 266 -3.55 -18.16 18.93
N ALA A 267 -3.26 -17.16 18.09
CA ALA A 267 -4.28 -16.61 17.19
C ALA A 267 -4.88 -17.68 16.26
N LEU A 268 -4.10 -18.70 15.86
CA LEU A 268 -4.57 -19.81 15.02
C LEU A 268 -5.26 -20.95 15.79
N SER A 269 -5.35 -20.86 17.12
CA SER A 269 -6.04 -21.82 17.98
C SER A 269 -6.42 -21.09 19.28
N CYS A 270 -7.35 -20.14 19.17
CA CYS A 270 -7.73 -19.25 20.25
C CYS A 270 -8.99 -19.73 20.98
N ARG A 271 -8.81 -20.45 22.07
CA ARG A 271 -9.96 -20.92 22.87
C ARG A 271 -10.66 -19.78 23.59
N ALA A 272 -9.89 -18.82 24.10
CA ALA A 272 -10.39 -17.76 24.97
C ALA A 272 -11.45 -16.89 24.29
N ASP A 273 -11.20 -16.51 23.03
CA ASP A 273 -12.08 -15.61 22.29
C ASP A 273 -12.97 -16.34 21.28
N CYS A 274 -12.42 -17.33 20.57
CA CYS A 274 -13.11 -18.03 19.48
C CYS A 274 -13.74 -19.37 19.89
N GLY A 275 -13.56 -19.81 21.14
CA GLY A 275 -14.06 -21.10 21.62
C GLY A 275 -13.39 -22.31 20.97
N THR A 276 -13.94 -23.50 21.20
CA THR A 276 -13.47 -24.76 20.59
C THR A 276 -14.08 -24.94 19.20
N CYS A 277 -13.32 -25.50 18.26
CA CYS A 277 -13.86 -25.78 16.93
C CYS A 277 -14.94 -26.88 16.99
N PRO A 278 -15.98 -26.79 16.13
CA PRO A 278 -16.99 -27.84 15.96
C PRO A 278 -16.42 -29.19 15.54
#